data_AF-A0A0R2FN47-F1
#
_entry.id   AF-A0A0R2FN47-F1
#
_cell.length_a   1.000
_cell.length_b   1.000
_cell.length_c   1.000
_cell.angle_alpha   90.00
_cell.angle_beta   90.00
_cell.angle_gamma   90.00
#
_symmetry.space_group_name_H-M   'P 1'
#
loop_
_entity.id
_entity.type
_entity.pdbx_description
1 polymer ?
#
loop_
_entity_poly.entity_id
_entity_poly.type
_entity_poly.pdbx_seq_one_letter_code
_entity_poly.pdbx_strand_id
1 'polypeptide(L)'
;MLKWQGFFLSDHTTALKHAKLEDNANLHVEKRPQQSQEEVSKLLMKSYTTNHSISAQLKVVNQNELYNADIKGQVLGYDQDDGILIQGQTETFYLDGFRNTILL
;
A
#
# COMPACT_ATOMS: atom_id res chain seq x y z
N MET A 1 -6.31 19.51 0.34
CA MET A 1 -5.76 18.38 1.12
C MET A 1 -6.72 18.05 2.25
N LEU A 2 -7.50 16.98 2.12
CA LEU A 2 -8.22 16.41 3.27
C LEU A 2 -7.16 15.71 4.12
N LYS A 3 -6.72 16.37 5.21
CA LYS A 3 -6.03 15.69 6.29
C LYS A 3 -6.99 14.63 6.82
N TRP A 4 -6.56 13.38 6.90
CA TRP A 4 -7.36 12.29 7.47
C TRP A 4 -7.49 12.59 8.96
N GLN A 5 -8.51 13.39 9.31
CA GLN A 5 -8.75 13.79 10.69
C GLN A 5 -9.28 12.58 11.45
N GLY A 6 -8.38 11.93 12.18
CA GLY A 6 -8.73 11.07 13.29
C GLY A 6 -8.19 9.66 13.16
N PHE A 7 -7.68 9.19 14.31
CA PHE A 7 -7.38 7.81 14.69
C PHE A 7 -5.91 7.40 14.63
N PHE A 8 -5.25 7.72 15.75
CA PHE A 8 -4.00 7.18 16.24
C PHE A 8 -4.14 5.66 16.46
N LEU A 9 -3.32 4.85 15.78
CA LEU A 9 -3.19 3.41 16.05
C LEU A 9 -2.73 3.24 17.51
N SER A 10 -3.67 2.88 18.40
CA SER A 10 -3.34 2.47 19.76
C SER A 10 -2.66 1.10 19.73
N ASP A 11 -1.52 1.01 20.41
CA ASP A 11 -0.66 -0.16 20.53
C ASP A 11 -1.39 -1.52 20.56
N HIS A 12 -1.12 -2.36 19.56
CA HIS A 12 -1.21 -3.81 19.69
C HIS A 12 -0.06 -4.51 18.93
N THR A 13 1.07 -4.62 19.65
CA THR A 13 2.09 -5.69 19.69
C THR A 13 2.15 -6.73 18.55
N THR A 14 3.24 -6.62 17.78
CA THR A 14 4.22 -7.67 17.42
C THR A 14 3.75 -9.11 17.16
N ALA A 15 3.80 -9.55 15.90
CA ALA A 15 4.42 -10.81 15.41
C ALA A 15 3.83 -11.29 14.07
N LEU A 16 4.27 -10.75 12.94
CA LEU A 16 4.08 -11.43 11.64
C LEU A 16 5.44 -11.60 10.96
N LYS A 17 6.02 -12.76 11.25
CA LYS A 17 7.35 -13.25 10.88
C LYS A 17 7.45 -13.52 9.37
N HIS A 18 8.40 -12.84 8.70
CA HIS A 18 9.47 -13.41 7.86
C HIS A 18 9.17 -14.52 6.81
N ALA A 19 7.98 -14.69 6.24
CA ALA A 19 7.75 -15.83 5.32
C ALA A 19 7.05 -15.54 3.98
N LYS A 20 6.86 -14.29 3.55
CA LYS A 20 6.08 -14.01 2.32
C LYS A 20 6.66 -13.01 1.32
N LEU A 21 7.87 -12.51 1.55
CA LEU A 21 8.47 -11.49 0.68
C LEU A 21 9.16 -12.08 -0.57
N GLU A 22 9.52 -13.37 -0.57
CA GLU A 22 10.38 -13.93 -1.63
C GLU A 22 9.61 -14.44 -2.87
N ASP A 23 8.31 -14.65 -2.80
CA ASP A 23 7.57 -15.35 -3.88
C ASP A 23 6.99 -14.41 -4.97
N ASN A 24 7.06 -13.08 -4.78
CA ASN A 24 6.48 -12.10 -5.73
C ASN A 24 7.53 -11.39 -6.63
N ALA A 25 8.83 -11.68 -6.46
CA ALA A 25 9.89 -10.90 -7.13
C ALA A 25 10.01 -11.13 -8.66
N ASN A 26 9.36 -12.16 -9.24
CA ASN A 26 9.49 -12.51 -10.66
C ASN A 26 8.25 -12.23 -11.53
N LEU A 27 7.21 -11.61 -10.98
CA LEU A 27 6.01 -11.25 -11.75
C LEU A 27 6.14 -9.81 -12.24
N HIS A 28 6.68 -9.62 -13.45
CA HIS A 28 6.63 -8.33 -14.12
C HIS A 28 5.17 -7.95 -14.39
N VAL A 29 4.75 -6.78 -13.89
CA VAL A 29 3.38 -6.29 -14.06
C VAL A 29 3.36 -5.17 -15.09
N GLU A 30 2.39 -5.18 -16.00
CA GLU A 30 2.20 -4.07 -16.93
C GLU A 30 1.96 -2.75 -16.19
N LYS A 31 2.50 -1.67 -16.76
CA LYS A 31 2.32 -0.32 -16.25
C LYS A 31 0.84 0.06 -16.30
N ARG A 32 0.22 0.25 -15.14
CA ARG A 32 -1.16 0.72 -15.06
C ARG A 32 -1.24 2.24 -15.25
N PRO A 33 -2.41 2.78 -15.67
CA PRO A 33 -2.63 4.23 -15.73
C PRO A 33 -2.37 4.88 -14.38
N GLN A 34 -1.75 6.07 -14.40
CA GLN A 34 -1.55 6.85 -13.18
C GLN A 34 -2.90 7.33 -12.68
N GLN A 35 -3.26 6.94 -11.46
CA GLN A 35 -4.42 7.49 -10.76
C GLN A 35 -4.04 8.81 -10.09
N SER A 36 -5.06 9.64 -9.86
CA SER A 36 -4.91 10.81 -9.01
C SER A 36 -4.68 10.40 -7.56
N GLN A 37 -3.99 11.26 -6.81
CA GLN A 37 -3.76 11.04 -5.40
C GLN A 37 -5.08 10.91 -4.61
N GLU A 38 -6.12 11.62 -5.04
CA GLU A 38 -7.45 11.56 -4.44
C GLU A 38 -8.13 10.20 -4.64
N GLU A 39 -8.02 9.61 -5.83
CA GLU A 39 -8.56 8.28 -6.10
C GLU A 39 -7.85 7.20 -5.31
N VAL A 40 -6.51 7.26 -5.27
CA VAL A 40 -5.71 6.34 -4.45
C VAL A 40 -6.11 6.47 -2.98
N SER A 41 -6.19 7.70 -2.47
CA SER A 41 -6.58 7.98 -1.08
C SER A 41 -7.97 7.40 -0.77
N LYS A 42 -8.95 7.55 -1.66
CA LYS A 42 -10.30 6.96 -1.51
C LYS A 42 -10.26 5.44 -1.42
N LEU A 43 -9.44 4.78 -2.24
CA LEU A 43 -9.33 3.32 -2.24
C LEU A 43 -8.63 2.78 -0.99
N LEU A 44 -7.58 3.47 -0.52
CA LEU A 44 -6.91 3.14 0.73
C LEU A 44 -7.85 3.29 1.93
N MET A 45 -8.62 4.39 1.97
CA MET A 45 -9.63 4.60 3.02
C MET A 45 -10.71 3.53 2.96
N LYS A 46 -11.16 3.17 1.76
CA LYS A 46 -12.15 2.12 1.57
C LYS A 46 -11.62 0.77 2.05
N SER A 47 -10.38 0.41 1.72
CA SER A 47 -9.71 -0.81 2.22
C SER A 47 -9.71 -0.87 3.75
N TYR A 48 -9.31 0.23 4.40
CA TYR A 48 -9.27 0.35 5.85
C TYR A 48 -10.66 0.18 6.48
N THR A 49 -11.66 0.90 5.96
CA THR A 49 -13.02 0.91 6.52
C THR A 49 -13.82 -0.36 6.25
N THR A 50 -13.58 -1.04 5.12
CA THR A 50 -14.31 -2.24 4.74
C THR A 50 -13.56 -3.54 5.05
N ASN A 51 -12.35 -3.46 5.62
CA ASN A 51 -11.44 -4.60 5.80
C ASN A 51 -11.17 -5.38 4.49
N HIS A 52 -11.19 -4.71 3.35
CA HIS A 52 -10.87 -5.33 2.05
C HIS A 52 -9.39 -5.15 1.72
N SER A 53 -8.81 -6.12 1.03
CA SER A 53 -7.44 -6.00 0.54
C SER A 53 -7.37 -5.08 -0.68
N ILE A 54 -6.20 -4.49 -0.90
CA ILE A 54 -5.87 -3.75 -2.12
C ILE A 54 -4.77 -4.44 -2.91
N SER A 55 -4.64 -4.06 -4.18
CA SER A 55 -3.48 -4.32 -5.04
C SER A 55 -2.93 -2.99 -5.57
N ALA A 56 -1.78 -2.58 -5.04
CA ALA A 56 -1.16 -1.29 -5.30
C ALA A 56 0.16 -1.41 -6.09
N GLN A 57 0.21 -0.78 -7.26
CA GLN A 57 1.42 -0.59 -8.04
C GLN A 57 2.11 0.70 -7.58
N LEU A 58 3.41 0.59 -7.27
CA LEU A 58 4.24 1.74 -6.92
C LEU A 58 4.77 2.45 -8.18
N LYS A 59 5.17 3.71 -8.02
CA LYS A 59 5.83 4.49 -9.07
C LYS A 59 7.26 4.03 -9.34
N VAL A 60 7.93 3.48 -8.32
CA VAL A 60 9.31 3.03 -8.36
C VAL A 60 9.42 1.81 -9.28
N VAL A 61 10.44 1.83 -10.14
CA VAL A 61 10.85 0.74 -11.01
C VAL A 61 12.14 0.13 -10.49
N ASN A 62 12.38 -1.14 -10.82
CA ASN A 62 13.63 -1.82 -10.48
C ASN A 62 14.79 -1.37 -11.39
N GLN A 63 15.97 -1.98 -11.19
CA GLN A 63 17.20 -1.70 -11.95
C GLN A 63 17.06 -1.92 -13.47
N ASN A 64 16.05 -2.67 -13.90
CA ASN A 64 15.75 -2.96 -15.31
C ASN A 64 14.63 -2.07 -15.87
N GLU A 65 14.27 -0.98 -15.16
CA GLU A 65 13.17 -0.07 -15.50
C GLU A 65 11.78 -0.76 -15.54
N LEU A 66 11.66 -1.92 -14.89
CA LEU A 66 10.42 -2.67 -14.80
C LEU A 66 9.70 -2.39 -13.48
N TYR A 67 8.37 -2.40 -13.51
CA TYR A 67 7.56 -2.29 -12.30
C TYR A 67 7.67 -3.56 -11.47
N ASN A 68 7.86 -3.39 -10.17
CA ASN A 68 7.77 -4.47 -9.21
C ASN A 68 6.34 -5.01 -9.12
N ALA A 69 6.20 -6.21 -8.56
CA ALA A 69 4.91 -6.76 -8.25
C ALA A 69 4.09 -5.82 -7.36
N ASP A 70 2.77 -5.88 -7.52
CA ASP A 70 1.85 -5.10 -6.72
C ASP A 70 1.99 -5.43 -5.23
N ILE A 71 1.97 -4.38 -4.41
CA ILE A 71 1.78 -4.50 -2.98
C ILE A 71 0.34 -4.94 -2.72
N LYS A 72 0.19 -6.09 -2.08
CA LYS A 72 -1.12 -6.65 -1.72
C LYS A 72 -1.28 -6.71 -0.21
N GLY A 73 -2.47 -6.33 0.25
CA GLY A 73 -2.85 -6.41 1.65
C GLY A 73 -3.94 -5.42 2.01
N GLN A 74 -4.48 -5.56 3.22
CA GLN A 74 -5.41 -4.61 3.79
C GLN A 74 -4.65 -3.39 4.35
N VAL A 75 -5.19 -2.18 4.16
CA VAL A 75 -4.66 -0.99 4.86
C VAL A 75 -4.99 -1.10 6.35
N LEU A 76 -3.96 -1.03 7.19
CA LEU A 76 -4.08 -1.10 8.65
C LEU A 76 -4.20 0.28 9.30
N GLY A 77 -3.81 1.33 8.59
CA GLY A 77 -3.87 2.71 9.04
C GLY A 77 -2.65 3.48 8.54
N TYR A 78 -2.27 4.52 9.29
CA TYR A 78 -1.11 5.35 9.00
C TYR A 78 -0.34 5.71 10.28
N ASP A 79 0.96 5.97 10.16
CA ASP A 79 1.82 6.39 11.26
C ASP A 79 1.85 7.92 11.46
N GLN A 80 2.73 8.42 12.33
CA GLN A 80 2.83 9.84 12.67
C GLN A 80 3.33 10.72 11.50
N ASP A 81 4.00 10.12 10.50
CA ASP A 81 4.60 10.80 9.36
C ASP A 81 3.76 10.62 8.08
N ASP A 82 2.45 10.35 8.22
CA ASP A 82 1.51 10.04 7.14
C ASP A 82 1.88 8.76 6.34
N GLY A 83 2.69 7.89 6.94
CA GLY A 83 3.11 6.63 6.37
C GLY A 83 2.02 5.56 6.44
N ILE A 84 1.61 5.03 5.29
CA ILE A 84 0.54 4.03 5.14
C ILE A 84 1.08 2.65 5.48
N LEU A 85 0.41 1.97 6.42
CA LEU A 85 0.71 0.61 6.85
C LEU A 85 -0.21 -0.38 6.13
N ILE A 86 0.38 -1.40 5.50
CA ILE A 86 -0.35 -2.43 4.76
C ILE A 86 -0.05 -3.80 5.38
N GLN A 87 -1.11 -4.58 5.63
CA GLN A 87 -1.01 -5.91 6.20
C GLN A 87 -0.11 -6.81 5.34
N GLY A 88 0.86 -7.45 5.99
CA GLY A 88 1.83 -8.32 5.33
C GLY A 88 3.02 -7.60 4.71
N GLN A 89 3.09 -6.27 4.83
CA GLN A 89 4.24 -5.47 4.45
C GLN A 89 5.00 -5.02 5.70
N THR A 90 6.34 -5.03 5.62
CA THR A 90 7.22 -4.53 6.68
C THR A 90 7.64 -3.08 6.46
N GLU A 91 7.45 -2.58 5.24
CA GLU A 91 7.80 -1.23 4.84
C GLU A 91 6.59 -0.30 5.01
N THR A 92 6.88 0.96 5.29
CA THR A 92 5.90 2.05 5.27
C THR A 92 5.84 2.64 3.88
N PHE A 93 4.63 2.90 3.38
CA PHE A 93 4.41 3.49 2.05
C PHE A 93 3.85 4.89 2.15
N TYR A 94 4.26 5.79 1.26
CA TYR A 94 3.73 7.15 1.22
C TYR A 94 2.76 7.30 0.06
N LEU A 95 1.72 8.11 0.25
CA LEU A 95 0.63 8.29 -0.70
C LEU A 95 1.12 8.76 -2.08
N ASP A 96 2.18 9.55 -2.14
CA ASP A 96 2.80 9.99 -3.39
C ASP A 96 3.55 8.87 -4.12
N GLY A 97 3.95 7.79 -3.43
CA GLY A 97 4.62 6.64 -4.00
C GLY A 97 3.69 5.73 -4.84
N PHE A 98 2.38 5.87 -4.69
CA PHE A 98 1.39 5.05 -5.40
C PHE A 98 1.16 5.53 -6.83
N ARG A 99 1.21 4.58 -7.77
CA ARG A 99 0.87 4.81 -9.18
C ARG A 99 -0.58 4.45 -9.46
N ASN A 100 -1.00 3.27 -9.02
CA ASN A 100 -2.34 2.75 -9.25
C ASN A 100 -2.71 1.77 -8.13
N THR A 101 -3.94 1.87 -7.63
CA THR A 101 -4.50 1.02 -6.59
C THR A 101 -5.86 0.51 -7.06
N ILE A 102 -6.16 -0.74 -6.71
CA ILE A 102 -7.49 -1.35 -6.87
C ILE A 102 -7.87 -2.07 -5.57
N LEU A 103 -9.17 -2.19 -5.31
CA LEU A 103 -9.70 -3.05 -4.25
C LEU A 103 -9.88 -4.48 -4.78
N LEU A 104 -9.63 -5.45 -3.92
CA LEU A 104 -9.82 -6.88 -4.14
C LEU A 104 -11.12 -7.37 -3.48
#